data_AF-A0A1Z4IA95-F1
#
_entry.id   AF-A0A1Z4IA95-F1
#
_cell.length_a   1.000
_cell.length_b   1.000
_cell.length_c   1.000
_cell.angle_alpha   90.00
_cell.angle_beta   90.00
_cell.angle_gamma   90.00
#
_symmetry.space_group_name_H-M   'P 1'
#
loop_
_entity.id
_entity.type
_entity.pdbx_description
1 polymer ?
#
loop_
_entity_poly.entity_id
_entity_poly.type
_entity_poly.pdbx_seq_one_letter_code
_entity_poly.pdbx_strand_id
1 'polypeptide(L)'
;MFVESDNPSLTFADFSFGKDGNIYVANPRNNSISRYDGKTGKFIDFFVTSGSGGLDSPVEAVFGPDGNLYVNSFNTDSILRYDGKTGVFIDTFISAGLGGLDGPTSIVFTKDIPEPSVVCAVSIFALTNIFYFLSYSRKRLISSTHK
;
A
#
# COMPACT_ATOMS: atom_id res chain seq x y z
N MET A 1 -16.98 -1.16 -14.21
CA MET A 1 -15.97 -0.50 -13.37
C MET A 1 -14.76 -1.41 -13.38
N PHE A 2 -13.73 -1.07 -14.16
CA PHE A 2 -12.53 -1.89 -14.28
C PHE A 2 -11.63 -1.56 -13.09
N VAL A 3 -11.39 -2.56 -12.24
CA VAL A 3 -10.35 -2.47 -11.21
C VAL A 3 -9.07 -2.92 -11.89
N GLU A 4 -8.10 -2.03 -12.04
CA GLU A 4 -6.75 -2.39 -12.50
C GLU A 4 -6.16 -3.41 -11.51
N SER A 5 -5.78 -4.59 -12.03
CA SER A 5 -5.18 -5.68 -11.24
C SER A 5 -3.81 -5.33 -10.64
N ASP A 6 -3.23 -4.20 -11.05
CA ASP A 6 -1.82 -3.90 -10.86
C ASP A 6 -1.56 -2.74 -9.89
N ASN A 7 -2.59 -2.22 -9.22
CA ASN A 7 -2.44 -1.21 -8.16
C ASN A 7 -3.07 -1.66 -6.84
N PRO A 8 -2.37 -2.46 -6.03
CA PRO A 8 -2.86 -2.86 -4.70
C PRO A 8 -2.89 -1.71 -3.67
N SER A 9 -2.49 -0.49 -4.05
CA SER A 9 -2.14 0.59 -3.12
C SER A 9 -3.11 1.77 -3.08
N LEU A 10 -4.22 1.74 -3.82
CA LEU A 10 -5.26 2.80 -3.76
C LEU A 10 -6.66 2.19 -3.80
N THR A 11 -7.05 1.49 -2.74
CA THR A 11 -8.46 1.17 -2.52
C THR A 11 -8.79 1.45 -1.06
N PHE A 12 -9.59 2.49 -0.80
CA PHE A 12 -10.47 2.53 0.37
C PHE A 12 -11.55 1.48 0.15
N ALA A 13 -11.21 0.21 0.32
CA ALA A 13 -12.16 -0.87 0.13
C ALA A 13 -12.34 -1.57 1.47
N ASP A 14 -13.61 -1.63 1.91
CA ASP A 14 -14.14 -2.47 3.01
C ASP A 14 -13.87 -3.98 2.78
N PHE A 15 -13.18 -4.32 1.70
CA PHE A 15 -12.81 -5.65 1.27
C PHE A 15 -11.44 -5.62 0.58
N SER A 16 -10.66 -6.69 0.75
CA SER A 16 -9.33 -6.81 0.15
C SER A 16 -9.27 -7.96 -0.86
N PHE A 17 -8.50 -7.76 -1.93
CA PHE A 17 -8.17 -8.83 -2.87
C PHE A 17 -6.89 -9.54 -2.43
N GLY A 18 -6.99 -10.85 -2.22
CA GLY A 18 -5.81 -11.70 -2.03
C GLY A 18 -5.10 -11.99 -3.35
N LYS A 19 -3.81 -12.31 -3.28
CA LYS A 19 -3.02 -12.79 -4.45
C LYS A 19 -3.54 -14.12 -5.01
N ASP A 20 -4.38 -14.81 -4.27
CA ASP A 20 -5.10 -16.01 -4.68
C ASP A 20 -6.33 -15.73 -5.55
N GLY A 21 -6.68 -14.45 -5.76
CA GLY A 21 -7.83 -14.02 -6.54
C GLY A 21 -9.15 -14.08 -5.77
N ASN A 22 -9.12 -14.22 -4.45
CA ASN A 22 -10.29 -14.18 -3.58
C ASN A 22 -10.51 -12.81 -2.96
N ILE A 23 -11.73 -12.55 -2.52
CA ILE A 23 -12.15 -11.33 -1.82
C ILE A 23 -12.29 -11.65 -0.33
N TYR A 24 -11.72 -10.79 0.51
CA TYR A 24 -11.71 -10.91 1.97
C TYR A 24 -12.49 -9.75 2.57
N VAL A 25 -13.48 -10.04 3.40
CA VAL A 25 -14.44 -9.05 3.92
C VAL A 25 -14.47 -9.11 5.45
N ALA A 26 -14.33 -7.95 6.10
CA ALA A 26 -14.47 -7.85 7.55
C ALA A 26 -15.94 -7.95 7.98
N ASN A 27 -16.21 -8.74 9.03
CA ASN A 27 -17.55 -8.88 9.60
C ASN A 27 -17.57 -8.35 11.03
N PRO A 28 -17.83 -7.04 11.25
CA PRO A 28 -17.74 -6.43 12.58
C PRO A 28 -18.71 -7.05 13.60
N ARG A 29 -19.87 -7.54 13.17
CA ARG A 29 -20.86 -8.15 14.08
C ARG A 29 -20.54 -9.59 14.50
N ASN A 30 -19.63 -10.23 13.78
CA ASN A 30 -19.30 -11.65 13.88
C ASN A 30 -17.84 -11.84 14.34
N ASN A 31 -17.03 -10.79 14.34
CA ASN A 31 -15.63 -10.81 14.76
C ASN A 31 -14.76 -11.73 13.91
N SER A 32 -15.01 -11.76 12.59
CA SER A 32 -14.35 -12.64 11.63
C SER A 32 -14.05 -11.95 10.31
N ILE A 33 -13.22 -12.60 9.49
CA ILE A 33 -13.00 -12.24 8.09
C ILE A 33 -13.58 -13.36 7.21
N SER A 34 -14.54 -13.02 6.36
CA SER A 34 -15.11 -13.93 5.36
C SER A 34 -14.27 -13.92 4.09
N ARG A 35 -14.19 -15.06 3.41
CA ARG A 35 -13.55 -15.19 2.11
C ARG A 35 -14.55 -15.64 1.05
N TYR A 36 -14.48 -14.97 -0.11
CA TYR A 36 -15.33 -15.20 -1.26
C TYR A 36 -14.47 -15.44 -2.49
N ASP A 37 -14.96 -16.28 -3.39
CA ASP A 37 -14.36 -16.44 -4.72
C ASP A 37 -14.43 -15.11 -5.47
N GLY A 38 -13.29 -14.54 -5.86
CA GLY A 38 -13.26 -13.18 -6.43
C GLY A 38 -13.79 -13.09 -7.86
N LYS A 39 -14.05 -14.22 -8.53
CA LYS A 39 -14.63 -14.25 -9.88
C LYS A 39 -16.14 -14.38 -9.85
N THR A 40 -16.66 -15.14 -8.90
CA THR A 40 -18.07 -15.55 -8.84
C THR A 40 -18.82 -14.92 -7.67
N GLY A 41 -18.11 -14.36 -6.68
CA GLY A 41 -18.67 -13.80 -5.46
C GLY A 41 -19.22 -14.85 -4.49
N LYS A 42 -18.96 -16.15 -4.72
CA LYS A 42 -19.46 -17.23 -3.85
C LYS A 42 -18.69 -17.26 -2.54
N PHE A 43 -19.40 -17.40 -1.42
CA PHE A 43 -18.78 -17.64 -0.12
C PHE A 43 -17.97 -18.94 -0.14
N ILE A 44 -16.76 -18.88 0.39
CA ILE A 44 -15.86 -20.03 0.54
C ILE A 44 -15.87 -20.48 2.00
N ASP A 45 -15.40 -19.61 2.90
CA ASP A 45 -15.26 -19.88 4.32
C ASP A 45 -15.07 -18.59 5.16
N PHE A 46 -15.02 -18.77 6.48
CA PHE A 46 -14.46 -17.76 7.38
C PHE A 46 -12.94 -17.96 7.43
N PHE A 47 -12.23 -17.09 6.74
CA PHE A 47 -10.76 -17.15 6.66
C PHE A 47 -10.11 -16.88 8.01
N VAL A 48 -10.59 -15.86 8.73
CA VAL A 48 -10.28 -15.67 10.14
C VAL A 48 -11.54 -15.99 10.92
N THR A 49 -11.50 -17.00 11.79
CA THR A 49 -12.66 -17.42 12.58
C THR A 49 -13.02 -16.40 13.66
N SER A 50 -14.29 -16.38 14.07
CA SER A 50 -14.81 -15.48 15.10
C SER A 50 -13.94 -15.43 16.36
N GLY A 51 -13.49 -14.23 16.74
CA GLY A 51 -12.72 -13.98 17.97
C GLY A 51 -11.28 -14.53 17.97
N SER A 52 -10.78 -15.03 16.83
CA SER A 52 -9.39 -15.52 16.71
C SER A 52 -8.41 -14.43 17.13
N GLY A 53 -7.43 -14.76 17.97
CA GLY A 53 -6.45 -13.79 18.47
C GLY A 53 -7.02 -12.64 19.33
N GLY A 54 -8.29 -12.73 19.75
CA GLY A 54 -8.99 -11.64 20.44
C GLY A 54 -9.58 -10.58 19.49
N LEU A 55 -9.75 -10.89 18.20
CA LEU A 55 -10.37 -9.99 17.23
C LEU A 55 -11.77 -9.57 17.69
N ASP A 56 -12.04 -8.26 17.70
CA ASP A 56 -13.35 -7.72 18.06
C ASP A 56 -13.72 -6.51 17.19
N SER A 57 -14.90 -6.58 16.59
CA SER A 57 -15.44 -5.60 15.65
C SER A 57 -14.46 -5.19 14.54
N PRO A 58 -13.93 -6.15 13.73
CA PRO A 58 -13.04 -5.81 12.61
C PRO A 58 -13.73 -4.91 11.59
N VAL A 59 -13.01 -3.92 11.10
CA VAL A 59 -13.46 -2.96 10.08
C VAL A 59 -12.73 -3.16 8.77
N GLU A 60 -11.41 -3.38 8.79
CA GLU A 60 -10.59 -3.56 7.59
C GLU A 60 -9.60 -4.71 7.76
N ALA A 61 -9.36 -5.42 6.66
CA ALA A 61 -8.34 -6.45 6.54
C ALA A 61 -7.50 -6.19 5.28
N VAL A 62 -6.18 -6.08 5.40
CA VAL A 62 -5.27 -5.73 4.30
C VAL A 62 -4.09 -6.69 4.25
N PHE A 63 -3.78 -7.19 3.06
CA PHE A 63 -2.57 -7.98 2.84
C PHE A 63 -1.34 -7.07 2.78
N GLY A 64 -0.40 -7.32 3.68
CA GLY A 64 0.90 -6.65 3.69
C GLY A 64 1.82 -7.13 2.57
N PRO A 65 2.92 -6.38 2.31
CA PRO A 65 3.93 -6.77 1.33
C PRO A 65 4.65 -8.08 1.69
N ASP A 66 4.67 -8.43 2.98
CA ASP A 66 5.17 -9.69 3.52
C ASP A 66 4.24 -10.89 3.25
N GLY A 67 3.04 -10.64 2.73
CA GLY A 67 2.03 -11.65 2.46
C GLY A 67 1.21 -12.06 3.68
N ASN A 68 1.34 -11.38 4.82
CA ASN A 68 0.46 -11.58 5.96
C ASN A 68 -0.81 -10.71 5.85
N LEU A 69 -1.87 -11.12 6.54
CA LEU A 69 -3.09 -10.34 6.63
C LEU A 69 -3.06 -9.51 7.92
N TYR A 70 -3.22 -8.20 7.79
CA TYR A 70 -3.30 -7.26 8.90
C TYR A 70 -4.76 -6.81 9.06
N VAL A 71 -5.30 -6.97 10.26
CA VAL A 71 -6.71 -6.69 10.54
C VAL A 71 -6.79 -5.72 11.71
N ASN A 72 -7.56 -4.65 11.55
CA ASN A 72 -7.85 -3.79 12.69
C ASN A 72 -8.88 -4.46 13.60
N SER A 73 -8.71 -4.27 14.90
CA SER A 73 -9.60 -4.80 15.91
C SER A 73 -10.14 -3.62 16.71
N PHE A 74 -11.20 -3.01 16.15
CA PHE A 74 -11.69 -1.69 16.53
C PHE A 74 -11.96 -1.56 18.04
N ASN A 75 -12.64 -2.54 18.64
CA ASN A 75 -13.00 -2.49 20.06
C ASN A 75 -11.82 -2.79 21.01
N THR A 76 -10.72 -3.32 20.49
CA THR A 76 -9.53 -3.67 21.28
C THR A 76 -8.34 -2.74 21.02
N ASP A 77 -8.56 -1.70 20.22
CA ASP A 77 -7.54 -0.71 19.87
C ASP A 77 -6.24 -1.31 19.32
N SER A 78 -6.34 -2.42 18.58
CA SER A 78 -5.17 -3.18 18.16
C SER A 78 -5.17 -3.50 16.66
N ILE A 79 -3.98 -3.72 16.12
CA ILE A 79 -3.78 -4.31 14.78
C ILE A 79 -3.28 -5.73 14.98
N LEU A 80 -4.06 -6.69 14.52
CA LEU A 80 -3.76 -8.12 14.61
C LEU A 80 -3.20 -8.62 13.29
N ARG A 81 -2.25 -9.55 13.36
CA ARG A 81 -1.61 -10.14 12.19
C ARG A 81 -1.90 -11.63 12.10
N TYR A 82 -2.25 -12.06 10.89
CA TYR A 82 -2.60 -13.42 10.55
C TYR A 82 -1.76 -13.91 9.37
N ASP A 83 -1.54 -15.22 9.31
CA ASP A 83 -0.92 -15.83 8.15
C ASP A 83 -1.82 -15.63 6.93
N GLY A 84 -1.30 -14.99 5.89
CA GLY A 84 -2.12 -14.59 4.74
C GLY A 84 -2.52 -15.75 3.81
N LYS A 85 -2.13 -16.99 4.09
CA LYS A 85 -2.58 -18.17 3.34
C LYS A 85 -3.63 -18.98 4.09
N THR A 86 -3.54 -18.98 5.42
CA THR A 86 -4.33 -19.87 6.29
C THR A 86 -5.27 -19.12 7.22
N GLY A 87 -5.08 -17.82 7.43
CA GLY A 87 -5.87 -17.02 8.37
C GLY A 87 -5.61 -17.33 9.84
N VAL A 88 -4.56 -18.12 10.15
CA VAL A 88 -4.15 -18.42 11.52
C VAL A 88 -3.53 -17.19 12.17
N PHE A 89 -3.94 -16.89 13.39
CA PHE A 89 -3.39 -15.78 14.17
C PHE A 89 -1.89 -15.97 14.42
N ILE A 90 -1.10 -14.93 14.15
CA ILE A 90 0.35 -14.90 14.39
C ILE A 90 0.62 -14.17 15.70
N ASP A 91 0.31 -12.88 15.74
CA ASP A 91 0.54 -12.00 16.88
C ASP A 91 -0.26 -10.69 16.79
N THR A 92 -0.21 -9.92 17.88
CA THR A 92 -0.63 -8.52 17.88
C THR A 92 0.51 -7.67 17.32
N PHE A 93 0.31 -7.10 16.14
CA PHE A 93 1.32 -6.29 15.46
C PHE A 93 1.46 -4.90 16.08
N ILE A 94 0.33 -4.27 16.44
CA ILE A 94 0.28 -3.02 17.20
C ILE A 94 -0.70 -3.22 18.35
N SER A 95 -0.22 -3.09 19.58
CA SER A 95 -1.02 -3.22 20.80
C SER A 95 -1.79 -1.94 21.15
N ALA A 96 -2.87 -2.10 21.91
CA ALA A 96 -3.69 -1.02 22.44
C ALA A 96 -2.87 0.11 23.08
N GLY A 97 -3.20 1.36 22.74
CA GLY A 97 -2.57 2.57 23.29
C GLY A 97 -1.15 2.85 22.78
N LEU A 98 -0.51 1.95 22.02
CA LEU A 98 0.78 2.26 21.40
C LEU A 98 0.61 3.36 20.36
N GLY A 99 1.35 4.45 20.52
CA GLY A 99 1.22 5.63 19.66
C GLY A 99 -0.12 6.35 19.75
N GLY A 100 -0.93 6.05 20.78
CA GLY A 100 -2.28 6.62 20.93
C GLY A 100 -3.34 5.95 20.05
N LEU A 101 -3.11 4.71 19.60
CA LEU A 101 -4.10 3.94 18.86
C LEU A 101 -5.37 3.74 19.69
N ASP A 102 -6.50 4.15 19.13
CA ASP A 102 -7.86 4.12 19.71
C ASP A 102 -8.85 4.00 18.54
N GLY A 103 -9.65 2.93 18.52
CA GLY A 103 -10.64 2.64 17.47
C GLY A 103 -10.08 2.65 16.05
N PRO A 104 -9.04 1.86 15.71
CA PRO A 104 -8.46 1.86 14.36
C PRO A 104 -9.49 1.44 13.31
N THR A 105 -9.63 2.24 12.26
CA THR A 105 -10.59 2.00 11.17
C THR A 105 -9.93 1.65 9.84
N SER A 106 -8.66 2.05 9.64
CA SER A 106 -7.97 1.75 8.39
C SER A 106 -6.47 1.45 8.53
N ILE A 107 -5.97 0.62 7.63
CA ILE A 107 -4.57 0.22 7.46
C ILE A 107 -4.20 0.40 6.00
N VAL A 108 -3.10 1.09 5.71
CA VAL A 108 -2.57 1.19 4.35
C VAL A 108 -1.09 0.84 4.32
N PHE A 109 -0.71 -0.04 3.40
CA PHE A 109 0.69 -0.26 3.05
C PHE A 109 1.00 0.53 1.78
N THR A 110 1.79 1.57 1.91
CA THR A 110 2.31 2.29 0.75
C THR A 110 3.55 1.59 0.25
N LYS A 111 3.62 1.34 -1.06
CA LYS A 111 4.93 1.07 -1.68
C LYS A 111 5.74 2.35 -1.50
N ASP A 112 6.97 2.23 -0.99
CA ASP A 112 7.92 3.33 -1.06
C ASP A 112 8.00 3.74 -2.53
N ILE A 113 7.38 4.87 -2.85
CA ILE A 113 7.72 5.58 -4.06
C ILE A 113 9.13 6.04 -3.73
N PRO A 114 10.19 5.50 -4.38
CA PRO A 114 11.50 6.09 -4.18
C PRO A 114 11.30 7.58 -4.45
N GLU A 115 11.53 8.41 -3.41
CA GLU A 115 11.66 9.87 -3.54
C GLU A 115 12.14 10.12 -4.96
N PRO A 116 11.35 10.82 -5.83
CA PRO A 116 11.66 10.88 -7.26
C PRO A 116 13.12 11.23 -7.35
N SER A 117 13.90 10.20 -7.75
CA SER A 117 15.27 10.16 -7.31
C SER A 117 15.94 11.43 -7.79
N VAL A 118 16.82 11.95 -6.95
CA VAL A 118 17.78 13.01 -7.23
C VAL A 118 18.55 12.79 -8.56
N VAL A 119 18.33 11.65 -9.25
CA VAL A 119 18.60 11.35 -10.66
C VAL A 119 18.11 12.43 -11.66
N CYS A 120 16.98 13.11 -11.44
CA CYS A 120 16.65 14.30 -12.27
C CYS A 120 17.54 15.51 -11.95
N ALA A 121 17.97 15.68 -10.69
CA ALA A 121 18.83 16.79 -10.29
C ALA A 121 20.26 16.65 -10.85
N VAL A 122 20.81 15.43 -10.95
CA VAL A 122 22.15 15.21 -11.53
C VAL A 122 22.15 15.32 -13.07
N SER A 123 21.03 14.99 -13.72
CA SER A 123 20.90 15.10 -15.19
C SER A 123 20.78 16.55 -15.68
N ILE A 124 20.36 17.48 -14.82
CA ILE A 124 20.20 18.91 -15.15
C ILE A 124 21.53 19.69 -15.07
N PHE A 125 22.54 19.22 -14.32
CA PHE A 125 23.85 19.88 -14.23
C PHE A 125 24.83 19.55 -15.39
N ALA A 126 24.64 18.43 -16.09
CA ALA A 126 25.50 18.07 -17.24
C ALA A 126 25.09 18.74 -18.56
N LEU A 127 23.80 19.01 -18.77
CA LEU A 127 23.30 19.61 -20.02
C LEU A 127 23.40 21.14 -20.05
N THR A 128 23.42 21.82 -18.91
CA THR A 128 23.54 23.28 -18.85
C THR A 128 24.96 23.79 -19.20
N ASN A 129 26.00 22.97 -19.05
CA ASN A 129 27.38 23.35 -19.38
C ASN A 129 27.74 23.19 -20.87
N ILE A 130 27.05 22.34 -21.63
CA ILE A 130 27.32 22.15 -23.07
C ILE A 130 26.68 23.27 -23.90
N PHE A 131 25.52 23.79 -23.51
CA PHE A 131 24.87 24.91 -24.21
C PHE A 131 25.57 26.25 -23.99
N TYR A 132 26.20 26.48 -22.84
CA TYR A 132 26.98 27.70 -22.60
C TYR A 132 28.26 27.73 -23.46
N PHE A 133 28.96 26.60 -23.61
CA PHE A 133 30.23 26.54 -24.36
C PHE A 133 30.03 26.69 -25.88
N LEU A 134 28.95 26.13 -26.44
CA LEU A 134 28.61 26.27 -27.86
C LEU A 134 28.04 27.65 -28.21
N SER A 135 27.33 28.30 -27.29
CA SER A 135 26.85 29.68 -27.45
C SER A 135 27.99 30.71 -27.36
N TYR A 136 28.95 30.50 -26.46
CA TYR A 136 30.11 31.39 -26.29
C TYR A 136 31.10 31.31 -27.46
N SER A 137 31.33 30.11 -28.01
CA SER A 137 32.27 29.92 -29.13
C SER A 137 31.77 30.47 -30.46
N ARG A 138 30.44 30.50 -30.69
CA ARG A 138 29.86 31.05 -31.93
C ARG A 138 29.86 32.58 -32.00
N LYS A 139 29.87 33.30 -30.86
CA LYS A 139 29.90 34.78 -30.87
C LYS A 139 31.28 35.38 -31.15
N ARG A 140 32.37 34.62 -31.00
CA ARG A 140 33.74 35.12 -31.22
C ARG A 140 34.21 35.05 -32.69
N LEU A 141 33.46 34.41 -33.58
CA LEU A 141 33.80 34.28 -35.00
C LEU A 141 33.05 35.24 -35.95
N ILE A 142 32.12 36.06 -35.44
CA ILE A 142 31.26 36.93 -36.27
C ILE A 142 31.54 38.44 -36.04
N SER A 143 32.54 38.79 -35.22
CA SER A 143 32.88 40.18 -34.88
C SER A 143 34.15 40.74 -35.56
N SER A 144 34.75 40.04 -36.53
CA SER A 144 36.03 40.45 -37.13
C SER A 144 35.97 40.81 -38.63
N THR A 145 34.80 41.17 -39.16
CA THR A 145 34.68 41.72 -40.52
C THR A 145 33.71 42.90 -40.53
N HIS A 146 34.22 44.07 -40.15
CA HIS A 146 33.84 45.38 -40.71
C HIS A 146 34.70 46.49 -40.08
N LYS A 147 35.86 46.74 -40.68
CA LYS A 147 36.37 48.07 -41.04
C LYS A 147 37.50 47.93 -42.06
#